data_AF-A0A8I7BGG5-F1
#
_entry.id   AF-A0A8I7BGG5-F1
#
_cell.length_a   1.000
_cell.length_b   1.000
_cell.length_c   1.000
_cell.angle_alpha   90.00
_cell.angle_beta   90.00
_cell.angle_gamma   90.00
#
_symmetry.space_group_name_H-M   'P 1'
#
loop_
_entity.id
_entity.type
_entity.pdbx_description
1 polymer ?
#
loop_
_entity_poly.entity_id
_entity_poly.type
_entity_poly.pdbx_seq_one_letter_code
_entity_poly.pdbx_strand_id
1 'polypeptide(L)'
;MPSKRKISTLQAFDIETADDSGIVPKAAHELASRQVGGSINLTYTPRDHKNYLRTKRQRELMYGEAGSMLKYFRDKKNENPAFEYDVQHDCEEQITNIFWADAKMIIDYAHFDDVITFDTTFGTNKEYKPFGVFVGFNHFREMVIFGATLL
;
A
#
# COMPACT_ATOMS: atom_id res chain seq x y z
N MET A 1 -0.28 -1.39 28.14
CA MET A 1 0.56 -2.61 28.27
C MET A 1 0.44 -3.44 27.00
N PRO A 2 1.54 -3.95 26.42
CA PRO A 2 1.47 -4.89 25.30
C PRO A 2 0.78 -6.19 25.77
N SER A 3 -0.21 -6.66 25.00
CA SER A 3 -0.86 -7.95 25.22
C SER A 3 0.20 -9.06 25.15
N LYS A 4 0.33 -9.90 26.19
CA LYS A 4 1.21 -11.08 26.20
C LYS A 4 0.57 -12.31 25.51
N ARG A 5 -0.61 -12.15 24.90
CA ARG A 5 -1.33 -13.24 24.22
C ARG A 5 -0.59 -13.61 22.92
N LYS A 6 -0.23 -14.88 22.78
CA LYS A 6 0.42 -15.41 21.56
C LYS A 6 -0.62 -16.16 20.72
N ILE A 7 -0.70 -15.81 19.44
CA ILE A 7 -1.42 -16.59 18.43
C ILE A 7 -0.62 -17.88 18.20
N SER A 8 -1.29 -19.03 18.26
CA SER A 8 -0.65 -20.33 18.03
C SER A 8 -0.36 -20.53 16.53
N THR A 9 0.50 -21.49 16.19
CA THR A 9 0.82 -21.81 14.79
C THR A 9 -0.41 -22.24 13.98
N LEU A 10 -1.30 -23.03 14.59
CA LEU A 10 -2.55 -23.44 13.95
C LEU A 10 -3.47 -22.24 13.69
N GLN A 11 -3.64 -21.37 14.68
CA GLN A 11 -4.46 -20.17 14.53
C GLN A 11 -3.88 -19.20 13.50
N ALA A 12 -2.55 -19.07 13.45
CA ALA A 12 -1.85 -18.32 12.41
C ALA A 12 -2.17 -18.88 11.02
N PHE A 13 -2.08 -20.20 10.84
CA PHE A 13 -2.41 -20.85 9.57
C PHE A 13 -3.86 -20.58 9.12
N ASP A 14 -4.84 -20.66 10.03
CA ASP A 14 -6.24 -20.37 9.72
C ASP A 14 -6.47 -18.89 9.37
N ILE A 15 -5.82 -17.98 10.09
CA ILE A 15 -5.86 -16.53 9.82
C ILE A 15 -5.31 -16.24 8.43
N GLU A 16 -4.20 -16.87 8.07
CA GLU A 16 -3.54 -16.68 6.78
C GLU A 16 -4.37 -17.25 5.63
N THR A 17 -4.90 -18.47 5.79
CA THR A 17 -5.78 -19.10 4.80
C THR A 17 -7.00 -18.24 4.50
N ALA A 18 -7.57 -17.60 5.53
CA ALA A 18 -8.70 -16.69 5.37
C ALA A 18 -8.29 -15.38 4.66
N ASP A 19 -7.14 -14.80 4.99
CA ASP A 19 -6.61 -13.59 4.33
C ASP A 19 -6.30 -13.85 2.85
N ASP A 20 -5.65 -14.98 2.55
CA ASP A 20 -5.32 -15.42 1.18
C ASP A 20 -6.59 -15.70 0.35
N SER A 21 -7.68 -16.07 1.02
CA SER A 21 -9.01 -16.26 0.41
C SER A 21 -9.82 -14.95 0.28
N GLY A 22 -9.23 -13.79 0.65
CA GLY A 22 -9.89 -12.48 0.57
C GLY A 22 -10.95 -12.23 1.65
N ILE A 23 -10.99 -13.05 2.70
CA ILE A 23 -11.96 -12.88 3.80
C ILE A 23 -11.52 -11.70 4.66
N VAL A 24 -12.42 -10.73 4.83
CA VAL A 24 -12.16 -9.56 5.67
C VAL A 24 -11.80 -10.00 7.10
N PRO A 25 -10.73 -9.47 7.73
CA PRO A 25 -10.23 -9.95 9.02
C PRO A 25 -11.26 -10.01 10.15
N LYS A 26 -12.25 -9.11 10.12
CA LYS A 26 -13.37 -9.11 11.08
C LYS A 26 -14.24 -10.37 10.91
N ALA A 27 -14.61 -10.71 9.69
CA ALA A 27 -15.41 -11.89 9.38
C ALA A 27 -14.63 -13.18 9.69
N ALA A 28 -13.33 -13.22 9.38
CA ALA A 28 -12.45 -14.33 9.74
C ALA A 28 -12.37 -14.54 11.26
N HIS A 29 -12.24 -13.46 12.04
CA HIS A 29 -12.24 -13.55 13.51
C HIS A 29 -13.59 -14.01 14.07
N GLU A 30 -14.71 -13.52 13.54
CA GLU A 30 -16.05 -13.98 13.94
C GLU A 30 -16.27 -15.47 13.62
N LEU A 31 -15.80 -15.94 12.47
CA LEU A 31 -15.87 -17.36 12.11
C LEU A 31 -15.05 -18.22 13.07
N ALA A 32 -13.80 -17.84 13.34
CA ALA A 32 -12.95 -18.53 14.30
C ALA A 32 -13.58 -18.56 15.70
N SER A 33 -14.24 -17.46 16.10
CA SER A 33 -14.97 -17.38 17.36
C SER A 33 -16.12 -18.38 17.42
N ARG A 34 -16.86 -18.58 16.33
CA ARG A 34 -17.97 -19.55 16.30
C ARG A 34 -17.46 -20.98 16.35
N GLN A 35 -16.35 -21.28 15.68
CA GLN A 35 -15.75 -22.62 15.66
C GLN A 35 -15.30 -23.10 17.04
N VAL A 36 -14.83 -22.19 17.89
CA VAL A 36 -14.43 -22.53 19.27
C VAL A 36 -15.56 -22.32 20.29
N GLY A 37 -16.80 -22.09 19.85
CA GLY A 37 -17.96 -21.95 20.73
C GLY A 37 -18.07 -20.61 21.46
N GLY A 38 -17.39 -19.55 21.00
CA GLY A 38 -17.49 -18.20 21.51
C GLY A 38 -16.17 -17.46 21.61
N SER A 39 -16.23 -16.13 21.72
CA SER A 39 -15.03 -15.26 21.72
C SER A 39 -14.17 -15.42 22.96
N ILE A 40 -14.76 -15.90 24.06
CA ILE A 40 -14.05 -16.17 25.32
C ILE A 40 -13.10 -17.37 25.23
N ASN A 41 -13.36 -18.29 24.28
CA ASN A 41 -12.54 -19.48 24.05
C ASN A 41 -11.41 -19.22 23.04
N LEU A 42 -11.41 -18.06 22.38
CA LEU A 42 -10.30 -17.61 21.54
C LEU A 42 -9.16 -17.07 22.40
N THR A 43 -7.95 -17.57 22.15
CA THR A 43 -6.74 -17.13 22.85
C THR A 43 -6.23 -15.75 22.40
N TYR A 44 -6.81 -15.17 21.34
CA TYR A 44 -6.43 -13.89 20.75
C TYR A 44 -7.63 -13.00 20.49
N THR A 45 -7.43 -11.68 20.57
CA THR A 45 -8.47 -10.68 20.34
C THR A 45 -8.57 -10.28 18.86
N PRO A 46 -9.65 -9.59 18.42
CA PRO A 46 -9.70 -9.01 17.07
C PRO A 46 -8.51 -8.09 16.77
N ARG A 47 -8.02 -7.38 17.80
CA ARG A 47 -6.84 -6.50 17.69
C ARG A 47 -5.57 -7.31 17.47
N ASP A 48 -5.40 -8.43 18.17
CA ASP A 48 -4.25 -9.32 18.00
C ASP A 48 -4.24 -9.93 16.58
N HIS A 49 -5.41 -10.33 16.05
CA HIS A 49 -5.57 -10.79 14.67
C HIS A 49 -5.11 -9.71 13.67
N LYS A 50 -5.60 -8.47 13.80
CA LYS A 50 -5.20 -7.36 12.91
C LYS A 50 -3.70 -7.05 13.04
N ASN A 51 -3.16 -7.06 14.25
CA ASN A 51 -1.73 -6.84 14.49
C ASN A 51 -0.88 -7.95 13.88
N TYR A 52 -1.34 -9.20 13.94
CA TYR A 52 -0.69 -10.36 13.32
C TYR A 52 -0.58 -10.17 11.82
N LEU A 53 -1.70 -9.96 11.12
CA LEU A 53 -1.69 -9.74 9.66
C LEU A 53 -0.82 -8.54 9.27
N ARG A 54 -0.88 -7.44 10.03
CA ARG A 54 0.01 -6.29 9.79
C ARG A 54 1.48 -6.67 9.91
N THR A 55 1.84 -7.41 10.96
CA THR A 55 3.23 -7.82 11.23
C THR A 55 3.71 -8.85 10.22
N LYS A 56 2.84 -9.80 9.83
CA LYS A 56 3.09 -10.77 8.77
C LYS A 56 3.35 -10.04 7.46
N ARG A 57 2.43 -9.17 7.02
CA ARG A 57 2.60 -8.35 5.82
C ARG A 57 3.92 -7.59 5.87
N GLN A 58 4.22 -6.91 6.99
CA GLN A 58 5.52 -6.23 7.19
C GLN A 58 6.74 -7.15 7.06
N ARG A 59 6.66 -8.40 7.51
CA ARG A 59 7.74 -9.39 7.34
C ARG A 59 7.83 -9.94 5.93
N GLU A 60 6.69 -10.08 5.25
CA GLU A 60 6.59 -10.52 3.85
C GLU A 60 6.97 -9.44 2.85
N LEU A 61 6.97 -8.16 3.26
CA LEU A 61 7.68 -7.10 2.57
C LEU A 61 9.20 -7.39 2.66
N MET A 62 9.69 -8.35 1.87
CA MET A 62 11.11 -8.74 1.79
C MET A 62 12.06 -7.57 1.47
N TYR A 63 11.51 -6.42 1.07
CA TYR A 63 12.22 -5.22 0.61
C TYR A 63 11.68 -3.91 1.22
N GLY A 64 10.95 -3.97 2.34
CA GLY A 64 10.38 -2.77 3.00
C GLY A 64 9.20 -2.14 2.24
N GLU A 65 8.74 -0.95 2.67
CA GLU A 65 7.61 -0.23 2.05
C GLU A 65 7.92 0.09 0.57
N ALA A 66 9.17 0.51 0.27
CA ALA A 66 9.62 0.84 -1.09
C ALA A 66 9.59 -0.37 -2.05
N GLY A 67 10.16 -1.51 -1.68
CA GLY A 67 10.17 -2.66 -2.58
C GLY A 67 8.79 -3.30 -2.79
N SER A 68 7.87 -3.09 -1.84
CA SER A 68 6.46 -3.49 -2.02
C SER A 68 5.76 -2.62 -3.05
N MET A 69 6.05 -1.31 -3.05
CA MET A 69 5.58 -0.36 -4.05
C MET A 69 6.16 -0.70 -5.43
N LEU A 70 7.46 -1.05 -5.52
CA LEU A 70 8.07 -1.48 -6.78
C LEU A 70 7.44 -2.75 -7.35
N LYS A 71 7.11 -3.73 -6.50
CA LYS A 71 6.38 -4.92 -6.94
C LYS A 71 5.02 -4.54 -7.52
N TYR A 72 4.27 -3.70 -6.81
CA TYR A 72 2.97 -3.20 -7.29
C TYR A 72 3.09 -2.48 -8.63
N PHE A 73 4.09 -1.62 -8.82
CA PHE A 73 4.31 -0.91 -10.08
C PHE A 73 4.71 -1.83 -11.23
N ARG A 74 5.52 -2.86 -10.95
CA ARG A 74 5.83 -3.90 -11.93
C ARG A 74 4.59 -4.67 -12.36
N ASP A 75 3.75 -5.06 -11.40
CA ASP A 75 2.49 -5.75 -11.68
C ASP A 75 1.56 -4.84 -12.49
N LYS A 76 1.45 -3.55 -12.14
CA LYS A 76 0.68 -2.56 -12.89
C LYS A 76 1.17 -2.34 -14.32
N LYS A 77 2.49 -2.29 -14.54
CA LYS A 77 3.10 -2.20 -15.87
C LYS A 77 2.78 -3.42 -16.73
N ASN A 78 2.78 -4.61 -16.12
CA ASN A 78 2.42 -5.85 -16.81
C ASN A 78 0.93 -5.90 -17.18
N GLU A 79 0.05 -5.38 -16.31
CA GLU A 79 -1.38 -5.26 -16.58
C GLU A 79 -1.69 -4.21 -17.65
N ASN A 80 -1.00 -3.06 -17.60
CA ASN A 80 -1.19 -1.94 -18.50
C ASN A 80 0.17 -1.38 -18.94
N PRO A 81 0.61 -1.67 -20.18
CA PRO A 81 1.89 -1.16 -20.71
C PRO A 81 2.00 0.38 -20.74
N ALA A 82 0.88 1.10 -20.71
CA ALA A 82 0.86 2.56 -20.65
C ALA A 82 0.99 3.13 -19.23
N PHE A 83 1.00 2.30 -18.18
CA PHE A 83 1.46 2.75 -16.87
C PHE A 83 2.97 3.01 -16.92
N GLU A 84 3.47 4.11 -16.39
CA GLU A 84 4.90 4.41 -16.31
C GLU A 84 5.35 4.66 -14.88
N TYR A 85 6.56 4.23 -14.55
CA TYR A 85 7.21 4.52 -13.28
C TYR A 85 8.72 4.55 -13.45
N ASP A 86 9.39 5.34 -12.61
CA ASP A 86 10.85 5.44 -12.59
C ASP A 86 11.36 5.53 -11.14
N VAL A 87 12.59 5.09 -10.93
CA VAL A 87 13.20 4.94 -9.61
C VAL A 87 14.58 5.57 -9.62
N GLN A 88 14.80 6.51 -8.71
CA GLN A 88 16.11 7.12 -8.50
C GLN A 88 16.83 6.47 -7.32
N HIS A 89 18.10 6.16 -7.52
CA HIS A 89 19.00 5.62 -6.51
C HIS A 89 20.10 6.64 -6.15
N ASP A 90 20.60 6.59 -4.91
CA ASP A 90 21.80 7.32 -4.50
C ASP A 90 23.09 6.53 -4.77
N CYS A 91 24.22 7.06 -4.31
CA CYS A 91 25.54 6.44 -4.45
C CYS A 91 25.72 5.14 -3.65
N GLU A 92 24.83 4.85 -2.70
CA GLU A 92 24.79 3.61 -1.90
C GLU A 92 23.70 2.64 -2.40
N GLU A 93 23.21 2.88 -3.63
CA GLU A 93 22.15 2.12 -4.31
C GLU A 93 20.79 2.12 -3.58
N GLN A 94 20.60 3.03 -2.63
CA GLN A 94 19.33 3.16 -1.91
C GLN A 94 18.33 3.98 -2.72
N ILE A 95 17.06 3.58 -2.68
CA ILE A 95 15.99 4.29 -3.38
C ILE A 95 15.74 5.64 -2.70
N THR A 96 16.03 6.72 -3.40
CA THR A 96 15.73 8.08 -2.94
C THR A 96 14.34 8.46 -3.37
N ASN A 97 14.05 8.42 -4.68
CA ASN A 97 12.81 8.93 -5.25
C ASN A 97 12.12 7.86 -6.10
N ILE A 98 10.78 7.87 -6.10
CA ILE A 98 9.97 7.02 -6.98
C ILE A 98 8.91 7.88 -7.65
N PHE A 99 8.90 7.90 -8.98
CA PHE A 99 7.87 8.57 -9.78
C PHE A 99 6.94 7.55 -10.44
N TRP A 100 5.67 7.90 -10.62
CA TRP A 100 4.75 7.14 -11.45
C TRP A 100 3.66 7.99 -12.09
N ALA A 101 3.14 7.50 -13.22
CA ALA A 101 1.99 8.04 -13.92
C ALA A 101 1.19 6.87 -14.53
N ASP A 102 -0.13 6.87 -14.33
CA ASP A 102 -0.97 5.91 -15.04
C ASP A 102 -1.29 6.39 -16.47
N ALA A 103 -1.89 5.51 -17.27
CA ALA A 103 -2.21 5.82 -18.66
C ALA A 103 -3.11 7.06 -18.81
N LYS A 104 -4.02 7.30 -17.86
CA LYS A 104 -4.90 8.47 -17.90
C LYS A 104 -4.09 9.74 -17.61
N MET A 105 -3.22 9.71 -16.60
CA MET A 105 -2.35 10.83 -16.26
C MET A 105 -1.46 11.24 -17.44
N ILE A 106 -0.92 10.26 -18.17
CA ILE A 106 -0.11 10.50 -19.38
C ILE A 106 -0.96 11.11 -20.51
N ILE A 107 -2.17 10.58 -20.74
CA ILE A 107 -3.10 11.13 -21.74
C ILE A 107 -3.51 12.55 -21.36
N ASP A 108 -3.87 12.79 -20.11
CA ASP A 108 -4.26 14.10 -19.60
C ASP A 108 -3.10 15.11 -19.78
N TYR A 109 -1.87 14.71 -19.46
CA TYR A 109 -0.68 15.52 -19.70
C TYR A 109 -0.57 15.91 -21.17
N ALA A 110 -0.74 14.96 -22.09
CA ALA A 110 -0.68 15.26 -23.52
C ALA A 110 -1.77 16.22 -24.03
N HIS A 111 -2.84 16.45 -23.28
CA HIS A 111 -3.92 17.39 -23.63
C HIS A 111 -3.85 18.74 -22.91
N PHE A 112 -3.19 18.80 -21.74
CA PHE A 112 -3.27 19.93 -20.81
C PHE A 112 -1.88 20.34 -20.26
N ASP A 113 -0.81 20.16 -21.04
CA ASP A 113 0.58 20.43 -20.63
C ASP A 113 0.93 21.92 -20.49
N ASP A 114 -0.02 22.82 -20.76
CA ASP A 114 0.13 24.27 -20.78
C ASP A 114 0.70 24.84 -19.47
N VAL A 115 0.23 24.33 -18.32
CA VAL A 115 0.60 24.80 -16.98
C VAL A 115 0.69 23.62 -16.02
N ILE A 116 1.89 23.36 -15.52
CA ILE A 116 2.17 22.30 -14.53
C ILE A 116 2.74 22.93 -13.27
N THR A 117 2.16 22.58 -12.13
CA THR A 117 2.67 22.89 -10.79
C THR A 117 3.07 21.60 -10.08
N PHE A 118 4.18 21.65 -9.35
CA PHE A 118 4.59 20.57 -8.47
C PHE A 118 4.22 20.91 -7.03
N ASP A 119 3.38 20.08 -6.40
CA ASP A 119 2.86 20.30 -5.06
C ASP A 119 3.26 19.15 -4.13
N THR A 120 3.94 19.47 -3.03
CA THR A 120 4.36 18.51 -1.98
C THR A 120 3.60 18.68 -0.66
N THR A 121 2.49 19.43 -0.65
CA THR A 121 1.75 19.75 0.58
C THR A 121 0.86 18.61 1.09
N PHE A 122 0.71 17.54 0.30
CA PHE A 122 -0.16 16.38 0.58
C PHE A 122 0.33 15.47 1.71
N GLY A 123 1.52 15.73 2.27
CA GLY A 123 2.03 15.09 3.48
C GLY A 123 3.21 14.14 3.22
N THR A 124 3.61 13.45 4.28
CA THR A 124 4.74 12.50 4.24
C THR A 124 4.28 11.09 4.58
N ASN A 125 5.01 10.08 4.11
CA ASN A 125 4.82 8.71 4.60
C ASN A 125 5.37 8.57 6.06
N LYS A 126 5.35 7.35 6.61
CA LYS A 126 5.87 7.08 7.97
C LYS A 126 7.38 7.29 8.11
N GLU A 127 8.10 7.27 7.00
CA GLU A 127 9.54 7.53 6.92
C GLU A 127 9.83 9.02 6.68
N TYR A 128 8.81 9.89 6.80
CA TYR A 128 8.90 11.33 6.57
C TYR A 128 9.30 11.71 5.14
N LYS A 129 9.14 10.80 4.18
CA LYS A 129 9.33 11.04 2.74
C LYS A 129 8.20 11.90 2.19
N PRO A 130 8.47 13.10 1.64
CA PRO A 130 7.45 13.94 1.02
C PRO A 130 6.75 13.23 -0.13
N PHE A 131 5.43 13.35 -0.16
CA PHE A 131 4.63 12.96 -1.31
C PHE A 131 4.36 14.19 -2.18
N GLY A 132 4.78 14.11 -3.43
CA GLY A 132 4.62 15.17 -4.43
C GLY A 132 3.67 14.75 -5.54
N VAL A 133 2.90 15.70 -6.07
CA VAL A 133 2.04 15.52 -7.24
C VAL A 133 2.34 16.58 -8.31
N PHE A 134 2.29 16.16 -9.56
CA PHE A 134 2.32 17.05 -10.71
C PHE A 134 0.88 17.35 -11.09
N VAL A 135 0.47 18.61 -11.01
CA VAL A 135 -0.92 19.03 -11.24
C VAL A 135 -0.99 20.15 -12.25
N GLY A 136 -2.09 20.16 -13.01
CA GLY A 136 -2.46 21.26 -13.90
C GLY A 136 -3.97 21.46 -13.88
N PHE A 137 -4.46 22.15 -14.91
CA PHE A 137 -5.89 22.42 -15.07
C PHE A 137 -6.37 21.99 -16.45
N ASN A 138 -7.55 21.39 -16.52
CA ASN A 138 -8.23 21.19 -17.79
C ASN A 138 -8.90 22.50 -18.28
N HIS A 139 -9.53 22.47 -19.46
CA HIS A 139 -10.26 23.60 -20.03
C HIS A 139 -11.42 24.12 -19.14
N PHE A 140 -11.92 23.30 -18.21
CA PHE A 140 -12.95 23.67 -17.24
C PHE A 140 -12.39 24.22 -15.93
N ARG A 141 -11.06 24.41 -15.84
CA ARG A 141 -10.33 24.84 -14.64
C ARG A 141 -10.45 23.85 -13.48
N GLU A 142 -10.68 22.58 -13.78
CA GLU A 142 -10.64 21.50 -12.79
C GLU A 142 -9.21 21.01 -12.65
N MET A 143 -8.80 20.68 -11.43
CA MET A 143 -7.48 20.13 -11.14
C MET A 143 -7.32 18.76 -11.81
N VAL A 144 -6.20 18.56 -12.50
CA VAL A 144 -5.82 17.29 -13.10
C VAL A 144 -4.44 16.89 -12.58
N ILE A 145 -4.26 15.61 -12.26
CA ILE A 145 -2.98 15.06 -11.81
C ILE A 145 -2.31 14.38 -13.02
N PHE A 146 -1.06 14.75 -13.29
CA PHE A 146 -0.25 14.22 -14.40
C PHE A 146 0.80 13.19 -13.94
N GLY A 147 1.00 13.06 -12.64
CA GLY A 147 1.92 12.09 -12.06
C GLY A 147 2.09 12.34 -10.56
N ALA A 148 2.73 11.40 -9.90
CA ALA A 148 3.04 11.50 -8.48
C ALA A 148 4.44 10.98 -8.19
N THR A 149 5.01 11.44 -7.09
CA THR A 149 6.34 11.04 -6.64
C THR A 149 6.39 10.90 -5.12
N LEU A 150 7.24 9.98 -4.67
CA LEU A 150 7.67 9.87 -3.28
C LEU A 150 9.15 10.27 -3.22
N LEU A 151 9.50 11.24 -2.38
CA LEU A 151 10.85 11.82 -2.25
C LEU A 151 11.57 11.37 -0.97
#